data_AF-A0A021VVZ0-F1
#
_entry.id   AF-A0A021VVZ0-F1
#
_cell.length_a   1.000
_cell.length_b   1.000
_cell.length_c   1.000
_cell.angle_alpha   90.00
_cell.angle_beta   90.00
_cell.angle_gamma   90.00
#
_symmetry.space_group_name_H-M   'P 1'
#
loop_
_entity.id
_entity.type
_entity.pdbx_description
1 polymer ?
#
loop_
_entity_poly.entity_id
_entity_poly.type
_entity_poly.pdbx_seq_one_letter_code
_entity_poly.pdbx_strand_id
1 'polypeptide(L)'
;MLHQDVLMADIDVDQWRNAQSLLLRSAKAARRLVVIHDQGTVVKFRHTAGAECTGKVDRVEDPHALAKELYEANKDTVDFVVVMERDAVDSYFAAVQDSWDIHEDLDVFVQRTYALMDRYADGIVTHPGPAREVLGLQWTTGASRDDVEAAAKALVPGGTTVVLGVHDGDSLWASLVLDLDEDHKVTSITTADPSLVDITGSREEVLDRLTGWQQSAGKTVSLSMVLDRAAADDYLSAPADQKGAVLTSLVGNGSATFRA
;
A
#
# COMPACT_ATOMS: atom_id res chain seq x y z
N MET A 1 -4.51 7.55 8.58
CA MET A 1 -3.46 8.59 8.56
C MET A 1 -2.33 8.16 9.49
N LEU A 2 -1.07 8.34 9.10
CA LEU A 2 0.11 8.05 9.93
C LEU A 2 0.55 9.33 10.64
N HIS A 3 0.72 9.25 11.96
CA HIS A 3 1.27 10.35 12.77
C HIS A 3 2.73 10.65 12.38
N GLN A 4 3.22 11.85 12.68
CA GLN A 4 4.63 12.25 12.47
C GLN A 4 5.63 11.27 13.12
N ASP A 5 5.31 10.78 14.32
CA ASP A 5 6.16 9.91 15.14
C ASP A 5 5.54 8.51 15.31
N VAL A 6 5.14 7.86 14.22
CA VAL A 6 4.56 6.50 14.30
C VAL A 6 5.60 5.49 14.81
N LEU A 7 5.27 4.79 15.89
CA LEU A 7 6.08 3.69 16.39
C LEU A 7 5.84 2.44 15.53
N MET A 8 6.90 1.92 14.91
CA MET A 8 6.87 0.60 14.26
C MET A 8 7.75 -0.35 15.09
N ALA A 9 7.12 -1.20 15.90
CA ALA A 9 7.81 -2.08 16.83
C ALA A 9 7.21 -3.50 16.81
N ASP A 10 8.02 -4.48 17.21
CA ASP A 10 7.63 -5.88 17.34
C ASP A 10 6.96 -6.44 16.08
N ILE A 11 7.51 -6.06 14.93
CA ILE A 11 7.02 -6.47 13.62
C ILE A 11 7.58 -7.86 13.30
N ASP A 12 6.72 -8.88 13.35
CA ASP A 12 7.01 -10.15 12.71
C ASP A 12 7.08 -9.97 11.18
N VAL A 13 8.19 -10.45 10.61
CA VAL A 13 8.55 -10.24 9.21
C VAL A 13 7.57 -10.95 8.27
N ASP A 14 7.12 -12.15 8.60
CA ASP A 14 6.25 -12.92 7.74
C ASP A 14 4.82 -12.35 7.76
N GLN A 15 4.30 -12.03 8.95
CA GLN A 15 3.01 -11.35 9.10
C GLN A 15 2.97 -10.03 8.34
N TRP A 16 4.02 -9.21 8.48
CA TRP A 16 4.12 -7.92 7.80
C TRP A 16 4.23 -8.07 6.28
N ARG A 17 5.11 -8.96 5.80
CA ARG A 17 5.26 -9.21 4.36
C ARG A 17 3.94 -9.66 3.74
N ASN A 18 3.22 -10.54 4.44
CA ASN A 18 1.93 -11.05 3.99
C ASN A 18 0.86 -9.95 3.96
N ALA A 19 0.74 -9.14 5.02
CA ALA A 19 -0.14 -7.97 5.04
C ALA A 19 0.20 -6.97 3.91
N GLN A 20 1.49 -6.69 3.70
CA GLN A 20 1.95 -5.83 2.63
C GLN A 20 1.53 -6.34 1.25
N SER A 21 1.64 -7.65 1.02
CA SER A 21 1.26 -8.27 -0.26
C SER A 21 -0.24 -8.26 -0.54
N LEU A 22 -1.08 -8.20 0.50
CA LEU A 22 -2.53 -8.05 0.34
C LEU A 22 -2.92 -6.60 0.07
N LEU A 23 -2.27 -5.66 0.75
CA LEU A 23 -2.70 -4.27 0.77
C LEU A 23 -2.03 -3.42 -0.29
N LEU A 24 -0.85 -3.81 -0.78
CA LEU A 24 -0.04 -3.00 -1.68
C LEU A 24 0.40 -3.77 -2.92
N ARG A 25 0.32 -3.10 -4.07
CA ARG A 25 0.98 -3.51 -5.30
C ARG A 25 2.34 -2.83 -5.40
N SER A 26 3.42 -3.61 -5.28
CA SER A 26 4.76 -3.04 -5.34
C SER A 26 5.14 -2.63 -6.78
N ALA A 27 5.29 -1.33 -7.02
CA ALA A 27 5.86 -0.82 -8.28
C ALA A 27 7.30 -1.31 -8.50
N LYS A 28 8.04 -1.65 -7.43
CA LYS A 28 9.40 -2.24 -7.53
C LYS A 28 9.36 -3.70 -8.03
N ALA A 29 8.30 -4.43 -7.73
CA ALA A 29 8.11 -5.81 -8.18
C ALA A 29 7.56 -5.89 -9.61
N ALA A 30 7.02 -4.79 -10.13
CA ALA A 30 6.49 -4.74 -11.49
C ALA A 30 7.57 -4.94 -12.56
N ARG A 31 7.22 -5.67 -13.62
CA ARG A 31 7.99 -5.79 -14.84
C ARG A 31 7.87 -4.46 -15.59
N ARG A 32 8.98 -3.78 -15.85
CA ARG A 32 8.91 -2.47 -16.51
C ARG A 32 10.09 -2.25 -17.44
N LEU A 33 9.81 -1.55 -18.53
CA LEU A 33 10.83 -0.99 -19.40
C LEU A 33 11.13 0.44 -18.94
N VAL A 34 12.39 0.70 -18.65
CA VAL A 34 12.89 2.00 -18.20
C VAL A 34 13.69 2.64 -19.31
N VAL A 35 13.27 3.83 -19.73
CA VAL A 35 14.03 4.73 -20.59
C VAL A 35 14.43 5.95 -19.77
N ILE A 36 15.71 6.28 -19.75
CA ILE A 36 16.21 7.54 -19.18
C ILE A 36 16.92 8.29 -20.29
N HIS A 37 16.60 9.57 -20.43
CA HIS A 37 17.26 10.46 -21.35
C HIS A 37 17.75 11.74 -20.66
N ASP A 38 18.77 12.33 -21.24
CA ASP A 38 19.36 13.60 -20.85
C ASP A 38 19.23 14.54 -22.06
N GLN A 39 18.34 15.53 -21.95
CA GLN A 39 18.02 16.46 -23.05
C GLN A 39 17.69 15.76 -24.37
N GLY A 40 16.85 14.72 -24.27
CA GLY A 40 16.40 13.89 -25.38
C GLY A 40 17.42 12.86 -25.87
N THR A 41 18.63 12.78 -25.32
CA THR A 41 19.59 11.71 -25.66
C THR A 41 19.44 10.54 -24.69
N VAL A 42 19.16 9.33 -25.20
CA VAL A 42 18.93 8.16 -24.35
C VAL A 42 20.24 7.70 -23.70
N VAL A 43 20.24 7.66 -22.36
CA VAL A 43 21.37 7.18 -21.55
C VAL A 43 21.10 5.80 -20.94
N LYS A 44 19.83 5.40 -20.85
CA LYS A 44 19.43 4.07 -20.37
C LYS A 44 18.18 3.60 -21.11
N PHE A 45 18.20 2.34 -21.52
CA PHE A 45 17.06 1.64 -22.10
C PHE A 45 17.12 0.18 -21.63
N ARG A 46 16.30 -0.21 -20.66
CA ARG A 46 16.42 -1.55 -20.04
C ARG A 46 15.13 -2.05 -19.41
N HIS A 47 14.87 -3.35 -19.56
CA HIS A 47 13.87 -4.08 -18.77
C HIS A 47 14.38 -4.36 -17.34
N THR A 48 13.53 -4.22 -16.31
CA THR A 48 13.92 -4.48 -14.92
C THR A 48 14.38 -5.91 -14.65
N ALA A 49 13.76 -6.88 -15.30
CA ALA A 49 14.16 -8.30 -15.22
C ALA A 49 15.27 -8.69 -16.23
N GLY A 50 15.81 -7.75 -17.00
CA GLY A 50 16.85 -8.03 -17.99
C GLY A 50 16.38 -8.72 -19.27
N ALA A 51 15.07 -8.86 -19.49
CA ALA A 51 14.51 -9.32 -20.75
C ALA A 51 14.87 -8.39 -21.93
N GLU A 52 14.91 -8.93 -23.14
CA GLU A 52 15.03 -8.12 -24.35
C GLU A 52 13.75 -7.31 -24.57
N CYS A 53 13.93 -6.05 -24.99
CA CYS A 53 12.83 -5.15 -25.31
C CYS A 53 12.91 -4.69 -26.76
N THR A 54 11.74 -4.58 -27.39
CA THR A 54 11.56 -4.06 -28.74
C THR A 54 11.44 -2.53 -28.72
N GLY A 55 11.83 -1.87 -29.82
CA GLY A 55 11.63 -0.43 -30.01
C GLY A 55 12.72 0.44 -29.40
N LYS A 56 13.95 -0.07 -29.27
CA LYS A 56 15.08 0.73 -28.77
C LYS A 56 15.30 1.98 -29.64
N VAL A 57 15.44 3.12 -28.98
CA VAL A 57 15.72 4.42 -29.58
C VAL A 57 16.95 5.05 -28.93
N ASP A 58 17.65 5.90 -29.69
CA ASP A 58 18.79 6.67 -29.18
C ASP A 58 18.40 8.10 -28.77
N ARG A 59 17.21 8.56 -29.19
CA ARG A 59 16.66 9.87 -28.86
C ARG A 59 15.19 9.79 -28.42
N VAL A 60 14.79 10.72 -27.55
CA VAL A 60 13.41 10.96 -27.13
C VAL A 60 13.02 12.37 -27.56
N GLU A 61 12.01 12.47 -28.43
CA GLU A 61 11.46 13.75 -28.90
C GLU A 61 10.08 14.01 -28.26
N ASP A 62 9.25 12.97 -28.18
CA ASP A 62 7.96 12.98 -27.49
C ASP A 62 7.93 11.81 -26.49
N PRO A 63 8.10 12.06 -25.17
CA PRO A 63 8.15 11.01 -24.17
C PRO A 63 6.80 10.30 -23.99
N HIS A 64 5.67 10.98 -24.21
CA HIS A 64 4.33 10.41 -24.10
C HIS A 64 4.03 9.44 -25.25
N ALA A 65 4.31 9.87 -26.48
CA ALA A 65 4.18 8.99 -27.65
C ALA A 65 5.11 7.77 -27.52
N LEU A 66 6.36 7.99 -27.16
CA LEU A 66 7.34 6.92 -26.99
C LEU A 66 6.90 5.91 -25.91
N ALA A 67 6.45 6.38 -24.74
CA ALA A 67 6.00 5.48 -23.67
C ALA A 67 4.86 4.56 -24.14
N LYS A 68 3.91 5.09 -24.90
CA LYS A 68 2.80 4.33 -25.47
C LYS A 68 3.27 3.33 -26.53
N GLU A 69 4.10 3.76 -27.47
CA GLU A 69 4.64 2.87 -28.52
C GLU A 69 5.43 1.70 -27.93
N LEU A 70 6.29 1.99 -26.95
CA LEU A 70 7.07 0.99 -26.24
C LEU A 70 6.19 0.03 -25.44
N TYR A 71 5.11 0.53 -24.83
CA TYR A 71 4.18 -0.32 -24.10
C TYR A 71 3.50 -1.30 -25.05
N GLU A 72 2.93 -0.83 -26.16
CA GLU A 72 2.25 -1.69 -27.14
C GLU A 72 3.19 -2.75 -27.73
N ALA A 73 4.45 -2.37 -28.01
CA ALA A 73 5.46 -3.28 -28.54
C ALA A 73 5.95 -4.34 -27.53
N ASN A 74 5.75 -4.13 -26.23
CA ASN A 74 6.28 -4.98 -25.16
C ASN A 74 5.20 -5.45 -24.16
N LYS A 75 3.91 -5.28 -24.47
CA LYS A 75 2.79 -5.46 -23.53
C LYS A 75 2.71 -6.82 -22.84
N ASP A 76 3.26 -7.86 -23.46
CA ASP A 76 3.27 -9.22 -22.91
C ASP A 76 4.38 -9.40 -21.85
N THR A 77 5.41 -8.54 -21.89
CA THR A 77 6.60 -8.64 -21.03
C THR A 77 6.69 -7.54 -19.97
N VAL A 78 5.98 -6.41 -20.16
CA VAL A 78 5.95 -5.31 -19.19
C VAL A 78 4.56 -5.09 -18.60
N ASP A 79 4.51 -4.69 -17.33
CA ASP A 79 3.32 -4.17 -16.68
C ASP A 79 3.12 -2.68 -17.01
N PHE A 80 4.22 -1.93 -17.20
CA PHE A 80 4.22 -0.54 -17.66
C PHE A 80 5.58 -0.12 -18.26
N VAL A 81 5.59 1.01 -18.97
CA VAL A 81 6.79 1.72 -19.44
C VAL A 81 6.95 3.00 -18.64
N VAL A 82 8.20 3.36 -18.33
CA VAL A 82 8.55 4.66 -17.75
C VAL A 82 9.65 5.33 -18.58
N VAL A 83 9.41 6.58 -18.96
CA VAL A 83 10.36 7.45 -19.68
C VAL A 83 10.67 8.64 -18.77
N MET A 84 11.94 8.81 -18.42
CA MET A 84 12.39 9.85 -17.49
C MET A 84 13.44 10.76 -18.14
N GLU A 85 13.18 12.05 -18.08
CA GLU A 85 14.14 13.12 -18.33
C GLU A 85 14.92 13.36 -17.03
N ARG A 86 16.25 13.41 -17.11
CA ARG A 86 17.13 13.46 -15.94
C ARG A 86 16.95 14.71 -15.09
N ASP A 87 16.94 15.90 -15.70
CA ASP A 87 16.78 17.18 -15.00
C ASP A 87 15.39 17.28 -14.35
N ALA A 88 14.36 16.72 -14.99
CA ALA A 88 13.01 16.66 -14.40
C ALA A 88 12.97 15.77 -13.15
N VAL A 89 13.62 14.60 -13.18
CA VAL A 89 13.75 13.72 -12.01
C VAL A 89 14.53 14.38 -10.89
N ASP A 90 15.67 15.03 -11.21
CA ASP A 90 16.50 15.71 -10.22
C ASP A 90 15.73 16.89 -9.59
N SER A 91 15.00 17.66 -10.40
CA SER A 91 14.15 18.77 -9.93
C SER A 91 12.99 18.27 -9.06
N TYR A 92 12.38 17.14 -9.41
CA TYR A 92 11.34 16.51 -8.60
C TYR A 92 11.88 16.09 -7.22
N PHE A 93 13.02 15.41 -7.17
CA PHE A 93 13.60 15.00 -5.90
C PHE A 93 14.07 16.19 -5.05
N ALA A 94 14.61 17.23 -5.66
CA ALA A 94 14.92 18.48 -4.98
C ALA A 94 13.66 19.10 -4.35
N ALA A 95 12.56 19.20 -5.11
CA ALA A 95 11.29 19.73 -4.60
C ALA A 95 10.70 18.89 -3.46
N VAL A 96 10.82 17.55 -3.53
CA VAL A 96 10.41 16.66 -2.43
C VAL A 96 11.22 16.96 -1.17
N GLN A 97 12.56 17.03 -1.28
CA GLN A 97 13.46 17.30 -0.16
C GLN A 97 13.23 18.69 0.44
N ASP A 98 13.09 19.71 -0.39
CA ASP A 98 12.84 21.09 0.03
C ASP A 98 11.48 21.26 0.70
N SER A 99 10.52 20.38 0.40
CA SER A 99 9.19 20.41 1.00
C SER A 99 9.08 19.72 2.36
N TRP A 100 10.13 19.05 2.83
CA TRP A 100 10.10 18.30 4.09
C TRP A 100 9.89 19.21 5.29
N ASP A 101 8.90 18.90 6.12
CA ASP A 101 8.70 19.51 7.44
C ASP A 101 8.82 18.42 8.52
N ILE A 102 9.70 18.61 9.50
CA ILE A 102 9.91 17.61 10.57
C ILE A 102 8.69 17.44 11.48
N HIS A 103 7.79 18.41 11.51
CA HIS A 103 6.59 18.39 12.35
C HIS A 103 5.34 17.91 11.61
N GLU A 104 5.47 17.52 10.34
CA GLU A 104 4.33 17.06 9.57
C GLU A 104 4.05 15.58 9.77
N ASP A 105 2.77 15.22 9.69
CA ASP A 105 2.37 13.83 9.67
C ASP A 105 2.97 13.10 8.46
N LEU A 106 3.49 11.89 8.70
CA LEU A 106 4.13 11.09 7.67
C LEU A 106 3.19 10.84 6.47
N ASP A 107 1.89 10.66 6.71
CA ASP A 107 0.91 10.50 5.64
C ASP A 107 0.79 11.76 4.76
N VAL A 108 0.87 12.96 5.34
CA VAL A 108 0.85 14.22 4.57
C VAL A 108 2.09 14.33 3.69
N PHE A 109 3.27 14.04 4.25
CA PHE A 109 4.52 14.03 3.50
C PHE A 109 4.48 13.07 2.31
N VAL A 110 4.00 11.84 2.54
CA VAL A 110 3.95 10.79 1.51
C VAL A 110 2.93 11.15 0.41
N GLN A 111 1.76 11.65 0.77
CA GLN A 111 0.77 12.11 -0.23
C GLN A 111 1.32 13.25 -1.08
N ARG A 112 1.97 14.25 -0.44
CA ARG A 112 2.58 15.36 -1.16
C ARG A 112 3.68 14.87 -2.10
N THR A 113 4.52 13.93 -1.67
CA THR A 113 5.58 13.36 -2.49
C THR A 113 5.04 12.84 -3.82
N TYR A 114 3.97 12.04 -3.80
CA TYR A 114 3.41 11.51 -5.05
C TYR A 114 2.60 12.54 -5.84
N ALA A 115 1.89 13.46 -5.18
CA ALA A 115 1.19 14.55 -5.86
C ALA A 115 2.15 15.51 -6.59
N LEU A 116 3.37 15.70 -6.08
CA LEU A 116 4.38 16.54 -6.73
C LEU A 116 4.79 16.01 -8.11
N MET A 117 4.67 14.71 -8.38
CA MET A 117 4.98 14.14 -9.71
C MET A 117 4.11 14.75 -10.82
N ASP A 118 2.88 15.18 -10.52
CA ASP A 118 1.97 15.79 -11.50
C ASP A 118 2.56 17.10 -12.10
N ARG A 119 3.48 17.78 -11.38
CA ARG A 119 4.19 18.97 -11.87
C ARG A 119 5.29 18.66 -12.89
N TYR A 120 5.68 17.40 -12.99
CA TYR A 120 6.76 16.92 -13.87
C TYR A 120 6.23 15.92 -14.90
N ALA A 121 4.93 16.00 -15.24
CA ALA A 121 4.24 15.02 -16.08
C ALA A 121 4.86 14.83 -17.48
N ASP A 122 5.57 15.83 -18.00
CA ASP A 122 6.29 15.74 -19.29
C ASP A 122 7.70 15.17 -19.17
N GLY A 123 8.30 15.23 -17.99
CA GLY A 123 9.65 14.71 -17.73
C GLY A 123 9.66 13.36 -17.00
N ILE A 124 8.56 12.96 -16.38
CA ILE A 124 8.38 11.66 -15.72
C ILE A 124 7.10 11.06 -16.27
N VAL A 125 7.23 10.36 -17.40
CA VAL A 125 6.10 9.77 -18.11
C VAL A 125 6.00 8.30 -17.79
N THR A 126 4.78 7.82 -17.53
CA THR A 126 4.46 6.39 -17.46
C THR A 126 3.35 6.03 -18.43
N HIS A 127 3.29 4.75 -18.81
CA HIS A 127 2.16 4.20 -19.55
C HIS A 127 1.96 2.71 -19.22
N PRO A 128 0.71 2.24 -18.98
CA PRO A 128 -0.54 2.99 -19.02
C PRO A 128 -0.80 3.78 -17.72
N GLY A 129 -1.24 5.04 -17.87
CA GLY A 129 -1.59 5.91 -16.74
C GLY A 129 -0.47 6.86 -16.28
N PRO A 130 -0.80 7.93 -15.53
CA PRO A 130 0.15 8.95 -15.10
C PRO A 130 1.10 8.45 -14.00
N ALA A 131 2.27 9.09 -13.87
CA ALA A 131 3.33 8.66 -12.96
C ALA A 131 2.88 8.60 -11.50
N ARG A 132 2.05 9.55 -11.06
CA ARG A 132 1.45 9.54 -9.73
C ARG A 132 0.65 8.27 -9.45
N GLU A 133 -0.08 7.77 -10.44
CA GLU A 133 -0.88 6.55 -10.31
C GLU A 133 -0.09 5.29 -10.57
N VAL A 134 1.02 5.32 -11.30
CA VAL A 134 1.78 4.09 -11.61
C VAL A 134 2.92 3.86 -10.62
N LEU A 135 3.58 4.95 -10.21
CA LEU A 135 4.73 4.94 -9.30
C LEU A 135 4.34 5.30 -7.85
N GLY A 136 3.11 5.78 -7.64
CA GLY A 136 2.58 6.15 -6.34
C GLY A 136 2.29 4.99 -5.40
N LEU A 137 1.67 5.30 -4.26
CA LEU A 137 1.09 4.28 -3.37
C LEU A 137 -0.04 3.55 -4.11
N GLN A 138 0.27 2.34 -4.57
CA GLN A 138 -0.70 1.45 -5.18
C GLN A 138 -1.25 0.52 -4.11
N TRP A 139 -2.36 0.90 -3.49
CA TRP A 139 -3.04 0.02 -2.54
C TRP A 139 -4.25 -0.68 -3.17
N THR A 140 -4.47 -1.93 -2.78
CA THR A 140 -5.41 -2.87 -3.41
C THR A 140 -6.68 -3.05 -2.58
N THR A 141 -7.13 -1.96 -1.96
CA THR A 141 -8.21 -2.00 -0.97
C THR A 141 -9.57 -1.63 -1.53
N GLY A 142 -9.72 -1.32 -2.82
CA GLY A 142 -11.00 -0.92 -3.43
C GLY A 142 -11.62 0.36 -2.84
N ALA A 143 -10.85 1.09 -2.01
CA ALA A 143 -11.27 2.30 -1.30
C ALA A 143 -10.21 3.39 -1.47
N SER A 144 -10.65 4.66 -1.54
CA SER A 144 -9.76 5.82 -1.52
C SER A 144 -9.26 6.12 -0.11
N ARG A 145 -8.21 6.94 0.01
CA ARG A 145 -7.64 7.28 1.32
C ARG A 145 -8.69 7.91 2.21
N ASP A 146 -9.47 8.80 1.61
CA ASP A 146 -10.53 9.54 2.28
C ASP A 146 -11.68 8.60 2.69
N ASP A 147 -11.97 7.55 1.90
CA ASP A 147 -12.93 6.51 2.31
C ASP A 147 -12.46 5.75 3.56
N VAL A 148 -11.18 5.38 3.61
CA VAL A 148 -10.59 4.68 4.76
C VAL A 148 -10.54 5.58 5.99
N GLU A 149 -10.19 6.86 5.82
CA GLU A 149 -10.19 7.84 6.91
C GLU A 149 -11.62 8.08 7.44
N ALA A 150 -12.60 8.22 6.56
CA ALA A 150 -14.00 8.37 6.93
C ALA A 150 -14.52 7.12 7.67
N ALA A 151 -14.17 5.92 7.19
CA ALA A 151 -14.54 4.67 7.85
C ALA A 151 -13.90 4.54 9.24
N ALA A 152 -12.62 4.88 9.39
CA ALA A 152 -11.93 4.86 10.69
C ALA A 152 -12.63 5.80 11.69
N LYS A 153 -12.93 7.04 11.29
CA LYS A 153 -13.65 8.01 12.15
C LYS A 153 -15.06 7.56 12.51
N ALA A 154 -15.74 6.83 11.62
CA ALA A 154 -17.09 6.36 11.85
C ALA A 154 -17.17 5.11 12.73
N LEU A 155 -16.16 4.23 12.66
CA LEU A 155 -16.21 2.89 13.25
C LEU A 155 -15.32 2.73 14.49
N VAL A 156 -14.29 3.57 14.63
CA VAL A 156 -13.26 3.42 15.66
C VAL A 156 -13.27 4.66 16.56
N PRO A 157 -13.52 4.53 17.88
CA PRO A 157 -13.33 5.63 18.82
C PRO A 157 -11.88 6.12 18.83
N GLY A 158 -11.66 7.43 19.00
CA GLY A 158 -10.32 7.98 19.20
C GLY A 158 -9.64 7.39 20.44
N GLY A 159 -8.31 7.31 20.43
CA GLY A 159 -7.52 6.81 21.57
C GLY A 159 -7.58 5.29 21.77
N THR A 160 -8.01 4.53 20.76
CA THR A 160 -8.21 3.07 20.87
C THR A 160 -7.40 2.28 19.84
N THR A 161 -7.36 0.97 20.03
CA THR A 161 -6.60 0.02 19.21
C THR A 161 -7.52 -0.77 18.29
N VAL A 162 -7.07 -0.96 17.05
CA VAL A 162 -7.69 -1.82 16.04
C VAL A 162 -6.81 -3.05 15.81
N VAL A 163 -7.42 -4.23 15.80
CA VAL A 163 -6.76 -5.51 15.48
C VAL A 163 -7.32 -6.06 14.18
N LEU A 164 -6.49 -6.17 13.15
CA LEU A 164 -6.84 -6.75 11.86
C LEU A 164 -6.02 -8.02 11.63
N GLY A 165 -6.64 -9.04 11.07
CA GLY A 165 -5.99 -10.30 10.76
C GLY A 165 -6.53 -11.00 9.53
N VAL A 166 -5.71 -11.88 8.97
CA VAL A 166 -6.09 -12.85 7.94
C VAL A 166 -5.66 -14.22 8.40
N HIS A 167 -6.59 -15.16 8.39
CA HIS A 167 -6.39 -16.56 8.79
C HIS A 167 -6.28 -17.45 7.56
N ASP A 168 -5.37 -18.42 7.57
CA ASP A 168 -5.20 -19.39 6.50
C ASP A 168 -4.98 -20.78 7.10
N GLY A 169 -5.92 -21.70 6.87
CA GLY A 169 -5.88 -23.04 7.43
C GLY A 169 -6.09 -23.07 8.94
N ASP A 170 -5.02 -23.31 9.69
CA ASP A 170 -5.02 -23.45 11.15
C ASP A 170 -4.22 -22.36 11.85
N SER A 171 -3.85 -21.28 11.17
CA SER A 171 -3.04 -20.21 11.77
C SER A 171 -3.31 -18.82 11.18
N LEU A 172 -2.91 -17.79 11.93
CA LEU A 172 -2.89 -16.42 11.46
C LEU A 172 -1.80 -16.26 10.40
N TRP A 173 -2.20 -15.86 9.19
CA TRP A 173 -1.32 -15.66 8.06
C TRP A 173 -0.78 -14.24 7.96
N ALA A 174 -1.60 -13.24 8.29
CA ALA A 174 -1.19 -11.83 8.33
C ALA A 174 -1.93 -11.10 9.45
N SER A 175 -1.32 -10.03 9.96
CA SER A 175 -1.95 -9.17 10.96
C SER A 175 -1.44 -7.74 10.88
N LEU A 176 -2.28 -6.82 11.35
CA LEU A 176 -1.95 -5.44 11.62
C LEU A 176 -2.68 -5.02 12.90
N VAL A 177 -1.92 -4.55 13.88
CA VAL A 177 -2.46 -3.91 15.07
C VAL A 177 -2.08 -2.44 15.01
N LEU A 178 -3.10 -1.58 15.11
CA LEU A 178 -2.98 -0.13 14.94
C LEU A 178 -3.46 0.56 16.19
N ASP A 179 -2.61 1.38 16.82
CA ASP A 179 -3.04 2.31 17.86
C ASP A 179 -3.39 3.65 17.24
N LEU A 180 -4.58 4.16 17.55
CA LEU A 180 -5.03 5.47 17.09
C LEU A 180 -5.04 6.47 18.26
N ASP A 181 -4.63 7.70 18.01
CA ASP A 181 -4.84 8.81 18.95
C ASP A 181 -6.29 9.33 18.89
N GLU A 182 -6.58 10.38 19.66
CA GLU A 182 -7.90 11.02 19.72
C GLU A 182 -8.34 11.63 18.37
N ASP A 183 -7.39 11.92 17.47
CA ASP A 183 -7.60 12.49 16.15
C ASP A 183 -7.61 11.42 15.03
N HIS A 184 -7.67 10.13 15.41
CA HIS A 184 -7.65 8.97 14.51
C HIS A 184 -6.35 8.83 13.67
N LYS A 185 -5.25 9.40 14.16
CA LYS A 185 -3.93 9.17 13.57
C LYS A 185 -3.31 7.91 14.17
N VAL A 186 -2.72 7.10 13.31
CA VAL A 186 -1.99 5.91 13.71
C VAL A 186 -0.68 6.33 14.37
N THR A 187 -0.57 6.03 15.66
CA THR A 187 0.61 6.34 16.49
C THR A 187 1.50 5.12 16.71
N SER A 188 0.97 3.92 16.53
CA SER A 188 1.73 2.66 16.59
C SER A 188 1.22 1.66 15.56
N ILE A 189 2.15 0.91 14.98
CA ILE A 189 1.89 -0.23 14.10
C ILE A 189 2.71 -1.41 14.62
N THR A 190 2.06 -2.54 14.83
CA THR A 190 2.70 -3.81 15.13
C THR A 190 2.01 -4.97 14.42
N THR A 191 2.61 -6.16 14.44
CA THR A 191 2.03 -7.41 13.93
C THR A 191 2.09 -8.47 15.02
N ALA A 192 1.34 -9.56 14.86
CA ALA A 192 1.34 -10.65 15.82
C ALA A 192 2.67 -11.42 15.75
N ASP A 193 3.55 -11.23 16.74
CA ASP A 193 4.75 -12.04 16.88
C ASP A 193 4.42 -13.42 17.50
N PRO A 194 4.68 -14.54 16.80
CA PRO A 194 4.42 -15.89 17.33
C PRO A 194 5.17 -16.22 18.64
N SER A 195 6.23 -15.47 18.97
CA SER A 195 6.95 -15.58 20.23
C SER A 195 6.25 -14.88 21.40
N LEU A 196 5.33 -13.94 21.11
CA LEU A 196 4.57 -13.16 22.10
C LEU A 196 3.12 -13.65 22.23
N VAL A 197 2.52 -14.12 21.14
CA VAL A 197 1.14 -14.59 21.09
C VAL A 197 1.04 -15.84 20.22
N ASP A 198 0.39 -16.88 20.72
CA ASP A 198 0.13 -18.07 19.91
C ASP A 198 -0.85 -17.71 18.79
N ILE A 199 -0.43 -17.91 17.54
CA ILE A 199 -1.17 -17.60 16.32
C ILE A 199 -1.84 -18.83 15.68
N THR A 200 -1.76 -20.01 16.30
CA THR A 200 -2.30 -21.27 15.76
C THR A 200 -3.63 -21.60 16.43
N GLY A 201 -4.61 -22.12 15.69
CA GLY A 201 -5.93 -22.50 16.16
C GLY A 201 -7.03 -21.93 15.29
N SER A 202 -8.27 -22.02 15.75
CA SER A 202 -9.39 -21.42 15.04
C SER A 202 -9.30 -19.90 15.02
N ARG A 203 -9.94 -19.29 14.02
CA ARG A 203 -9.99 -17.84 13.85
C ARG A 203 -10.47 -17.09 15.10
N GLU A 204 -11.47 -17.63 15.78
CA GLU A 204 -12.01 -17.03 17.01
C GLU A 204 -11.02 -17.09 18.17
N GLU A 205 -10.38 -18.26 18.39
CA GLU A 205 -9.39 -18.43 19.45
C GLU A 205 -8.16 -17.54 19.23
N VAL A 206 -7.73 -17.37 17.97
CA VAL A 206 -6.63 -16.46 17.63
C VAL A 206 -7.05 -15.01 17.87
N LEU A 207 -8.25 -14.60 17.46
CA LEU A 207 -8.73 -13.24 17.68
C LEU A 207 -8.87 -12.90 19.18
N ASP A 208 -9.32 -13.85 19.99
CA ASP A 208 -9.37 -13.73 21.46
C ASP A 208 -7.96 -13.48 22.03
N ARG A 209 -6.97 -14.24 21.58
CA ARG A 209 -5.58 -14.09 22.00
C ARG A 209 -4.96 -12.77 21.58
N LEU A 210 -5.18 -12.33 20.34
CA LEU A 210 -4.69 -11.03 19.86
C LEU A 210 -5.31 -9.87 20.64
N THR A 211 -6.61 -9.93 20.88
CA THR A 211 -7.33 -8.90 21.66
C THR A 211 -6.84 -8.88 23.10
N GLY A 212 -6.73 -10.06 23.73
CA GLY A 212 -6.24 -10.19 25.11
C GLY A 212 -4.79 -9.76 25.28
N TRP A 213 -3.93 -10.02 24.28
CA TRP A 213 -2.55 -9.55 24.25
C TRP A 213 -2.50 -8.01 24.32
N GLN A 214 -3.27 -7.32 23.47
CA GLN A 214 -3.31 -5.85 23.47
C GLN A 214 -3.91 -5.29 24.77
N GLN A 215 -4.99 -5.90 25.27
CA GLN A 215 -5.59 -5.50 26.55
C GLN A 215 -4.62 -5.68 27.74
N SER A 216 -3.81 -6.75 27.72
CA SER A 216 -2.78 -6.98 28.75
C SER A 216 -1.67 -5.93 28.72
N ALA A 217 -1.44 -5.31 27.56
CA ALA A 217 -0.54 -4.16 27.40
C ALA A 217 -1.20 -2.83 27.81
N GLY A 218 -2.40 -2.86 28.39
CA GLY A 218 -3.12 -1.68 28.86
C GLY A 218 -3.88 -0.92 27.77
N LYS A 219 -4.06 -1.53 26.59
CA LYS A 219 -4.77 -0.93 25.45
C LYS A 219 -6.27 -1.20 25.52
N THR A 220 -7.05 -0.27 24.97
CA THR A 220 -8.48 -0.49 24.74
C THR A 220 -8.69 -0.89 23.29
N VAL A 221 -9.02 -2.16 23.04
CA VAL A 221 -9.35 -2.65 21.70
C VAL A 221 -10.81 -2.35 21.42
N SER A 222 -11.08 -1.52 20.41
CA SER A 222 -12.43 -1.09 20.04
C SER A 222 -12.94 -1.75 18.76
N LEU A 223 -12.04 -2.29 17.94
CA LEU A 223 -12.40 -3.05 16.75
C LEU A 223 -11.41 -4.19 16.57
N SER A 224 -11.93 -5.39 16.37
CA SER A 224 -11.14 -6.54 15.99
C SER A 224 -11.81 -7.36 14.89
N MET A 225 -11.04 -7.67 13.85
CA MET A 225 -11.53 -8.36 12.68
C MET A 225 -10.50 -9.34 12.16
N VAL A 226 -10.91 -10.59 11.93
CA VAL A 226 -10.12 -11.57 11.21
C VAL A 226 -10.98 -12.16 10.10
N LEU A 227 -10.45 -12.22 8.89
CA LEU A 227 -11.07 -12.87 7.74
C LEU A 227 -10.28 -14.12 7.36
N ASP A 228 -10.94 -15.13 6.79
CA ASP A 228 -10.21 -16.17 6.08
C ASP A 228 -9.53 -15.58 4.84
N ARG A 229 -8.45 -16.18 4.37
CA ARG A 229 -7.65 -15.63 3.26
C ARG A 229 -8.45 -15.32 2.00
N ALA A 230 -9.28 -16.24 1.55
CA ALA A 230 -10.15 -16.01 0.38
C ALA A 230 -11.16 -14.87 0.62
N ALA A 231 -11.70 -14.77 1.84
CA ALA A 231 -12.62 -13.71 2.24
C ALA A 231 -11.93 -12.34 2.34
N ALA A 232 -10.66 -12.31 2.72
CA ALA A 232 -9.85 -11.08 2.71
C ALA A 232 -9.69 -10.55 1.28
N ASP A 233 -9.39 -11.41 0.31
CA ASP A 233 -9.27 -11.02 -1.11
C ASP A 233 -10.60 -10.45 -1.64
N ASP A 234 -11.72 -11.10 -1.34
CA ASP A 234 -13.07 -10.63 -1.71
C ASP A 234 -13.39 -9.28 -1.06
N TYR A 235 -13.12 -9.14 0.23
CA TYR A 235 -13.38 -7.90 0.98
C TYR A 235 -12.50 -6.74 0.49
N LEU A 236 -11.21 -6.99 0.23
CA LEU A 236 -10.27 -5.96 -0.24
C LEU A 236 -10.60 -5.52 -1.67
N SER A 237 -10.99 -6.45 -2.54
CA SER A 237 -11.33 -6.15 -3.93
C SER A 237 -12.69 -5.46 -4.09
N ALA A 238 -13.58 -5.56 -3.10
CA ALA A 238 -14.90 -4.93 -3.14
C ALA A 238 -14.81 -3.39 -3.19
N PRO A 239 -15.64 -2.71 -4.00
CA PRO A 239 -15.78 -1.25 -3.96
C PRO A 239 -16.15 -0.74 -2.55
N ALA A 240 -15.68 0.46 -2.20
CA ALA A 240 -15.86 1.05 -0.87
C ALA A 240 -17.32 1.03 -0.37
N ASP A 241 -18.28 1.35 -1.23
CA ASP A 241 -19.73 1.38 -0.93
C ASP A 241 -20.35 -0.01 -0.71
N GLN A 242 -19.67 -1.08 -1.14
CA GLN A 242 -20.12 -2.46 -1.00
C GLN A 242 -19.44 -3.22 0.15
N LYS A 243 -18.35 -2.69 0.71
CA LYS A 243 -17.57 -3.36 1.76
C LYS A 243 -18.39 -3.76 2.98
N GLY A 244 -19.30 -2.91 3.45
CA GLY A 244 -20.15 -3.25 4.59
C GLY A 244 -21.08 -4.44 4.32
N ALA A 245 -21.64 -4.52 3.11
CA ALA A 245 -22.49 -5.65 2.70
C ALA A 245 -21.67 -6.93 2.54
N VAL A 246 -20.49 -6.84 1.93
CA VAL A 246 -19.55 -7.97 1.80
C VAL A 246 -19.15 -8.49 3.18
N LEU A 247 -18.73 -7.61 4.10
CA LEU A 247 -18.37 -8.00 5.47
C LEU A 247 -19.54 -8.69 6.18
N THR A 248 -20.76 -8.15 6.06
CA THR A 248 -21.96 -8.76 6.65
C THR A 248 -22.19 -10.18 6.12
N SER A 249 -22.01 -10.38 4.81
CA SER A 249 -22.12 -11.71 4.19
C SER A 249 -21.03 -12.68 4.67
N LEU A 250 -19.79 -12.19 4.79
CA LEU A 250 -18.64 -12.99 5.26
C LEU A 250 -18.77 -13.37 6.75
N VAL A 251 -19.35 -12.50 7.57
CA VAL A 251 -19.68 -12.86 8.95
C VAL A 251 -20.80 -13.90 8.96
N GLY A 252 -21.87 -13.68 8.18
CA GLY A 252 -23.03 -14.56 8.13
C GLY A 252 -22.74 -15.98 7.62
N ASN A 253 -21.73 -16.16 6.77
CA ASN A 253 -21.29 -17.47 6.28
C ASN A 253 -20.15 -18.10 7.09
N GLY A 254 -19.65 -17.40 8.12
CA GLY A 254 -18.57 -17.88 8.97
C GLY A 254 -17.16 -17.74 8.37
N SER A 255 -16.96 -16.96 7.31
CA SER A 255 -15.63 -16.66 6.73
C SER A 255 -14.98 -15.37 7.25
N ALA A 256 -15.65 -14.67 8.17
CA ALA A 256 -15.07 -13.58 8.95
C ALA A 256 -15.57 -13.58 10.39
N THR A 257 -14.73 -13.12 11.32
CA THR A 257 -15.10 -12.80 12.70
C THR A 257 -14.84 -11.31 12.90
N PHE A 258 -15.87 -10.57 13.30
CA PHE A 258 -15.83 -9.12 13.51
C PHE A 258 -16.41 -8.77 14.88
N ARG A 259 -15.74 -7.88 15.62
CA ARG A 259 -16.14 -7.38 16.93
C ARG A 259 -15.84 -5.89 17.00
N ALA A 260 -16.85 -5.07 17.30
CA ALA A 260 -16.74 -3.64 17.52
C ALA A 260 -17.69 -3.21 18.65
#